data_AF-A0AAW2XX68-F1
#
_entry.id   AF-A0AAW2XX68-F1
#
_cell.length_a   1.000
_cell.length_b   1.000
_cell.length_c   1.000
_cell.angle_alpha   90.00
_cell.angle_beta   90.00
_cell.angle_gamma   90.00
#
_symmetry.space_group_name_H-M   'P 1'
#
loop_
_entity.id
_entity.type
_entity.pdbx_description
1 polymer ?
#
loop_
_entity_poly.entity_id
_entity_poly.type
_entity_poly.pdbx_seq_one_letter_code
_entity_poly.pdbx_strand_id
1 'polypeptide(L)'
;MYSASESVKENLEANGALVDSKLSLELKILLERYTKILDFPFQDAVELVFGFSSGQKPFQAPSPDLIDWMNFAVFLNAWNLNSHEIKFSDTDPSSTSTWNLVNIMLRKFVMETIRCTGPVVSSPGSHLPFLVQLLTEPLAWHALIIHSCVRSLHPSGKKKKKGGSVDQSNTQLLHEIQNSIQSLCDTIEMVTRWLREQLNTPDDDKFEALFSSILRNGRNDGPGKVFKILESSSSLVKDVDVGARILEAVQSWSPAGVVRKIITGQRSLLSEFLKFVVDSIIAWG
;
A
#
# COMPACT_ATOMS: atom_id res chain seq x y z
N MET A 1 -4.73 15.96 28.49
CA MET A 1 -5.27 14.64 28.09
C MET A 1 -6.78 14.70 28.18
N TYR A 2 -7.46 14.88 27.06
CA TYR A 2 -8.91 14.73 26.98
C TYR A 2 -9.19 13.45 26.20
N SER A 3 -9.73 12.46 26.91
CA SER A 3 -10.15 11.17 26.38
C SER A 3 -11.58 11.34 25.88
N ALA A 4 -11.77 11.32 24.55
CA ALA A 4 -13.08 11.31 23.93
C ALA A 4 -13.54 9.86 23.77
N SER A 5 -13.90 9.22 24.88
CA SER A 5 -14.73 8.01 24.88
C SER A 5 -16.17 8.43 25.14
N GLU A 6 -16.81 9.03 24.14
CA GLU A 6 -18.26 9.12 24.09
C GLU A 6 -18.81 7.98 23.24
N SER A 7 -19.10 6.86 23.93
CA SER A 7 -20.37 6.13 23.79
C SER A 7 -20.96 6.09 22.37
N VAL A 8 -20.42 5.22 21.52
CA VAL A 8 -21.22 4.63 20.42
C VAL A 8 -22.25 3.73 21.08
N LYS A 9 -23.40 4.33 21.41
CA LYS A 9 -24.59 3.61 21.82
C LYS A 9 -25.01 2.75 20.64
N GLU A 10 -24.78 1.46 20.80
CA GLU A 10 -25.16 0.37 19.94
C GLU A 10 -26.66 0.47 19.59
N ASN A 11 -26.99 1.09 18.45
CA ASN A 11 -28.30 0.96 17.83
C ASN A 11 -28.35 -0.40 17.11
N LEU A 12 -28.44 -1.47 17.91
CA LEU A 12 -28.87 -2.78 17.44
C LEU A 12 -30.37 -2.70 17.08
N GLU A 13 -30.67 -2.17 15.89
CA GLU A 13 -32.01 -2.35 15.32
C GLU A 13 -32.14 -3.77 14.76
N ALA A 14 -32.83 -4.58 15.55
CA ALA A 14 -33.14 -5.95 15.27
C ALA A 14 -34.25 -6.10 14.20
N ASN A 15 -34.04 -5.64 12.96
CA ASN A 15 -34.88 -6.03 11.82
C ASN A 15 -34.08 -5.94 10.50
N GLY A 16 -34.20 -6.96 9.65
CA GLY A 16 -33.44 -7.07 8.41
C GLY A 16 -33.77 -5.98 7.39
N ALA A 17 -32.74 -5.62 6.63
CA ALA A 17 -32.79 -4.83 5.40
C ALA A 17 -33.39 -3.42 5.52
N LEU A 18 -32.76 -2.56 6.29
CA LEU A 18 -32.65 -1.16 5.92
C LEU A 18 -31.20 -0.76 6.13
N VAL A 19 -30.43 -0.65 5.05
CA VAL A 19 -29.16 0.08 5.11
C VAL A 19 -29.50 1.46 5.66
N ASP A 20 -28.83 1.89 6.74
CA ASP A 20 -29.11 3.19 7.32
C ASP A 20 -28.79 4.27 6.28
N SER A 21 -29.83 4.81 5.66
CA SER A 21 -29.73 5.88 4.65
C SER A 21 -28.91 7.06 5.15
N LYS A 22 -28.84 7.25 6.48
CA LYS A 22 -28.01 8.26 7.11
C LYS A 22 -26.52 7.92 7.04
N LEU A 23 -26.12 6.68 7.28
CA LEU A 23 -24.72 6.24 7.17
C LEU A 23 -24.21 6.34 5.73
N SER A 24 -25.04 5.93 4.77
CA SER A 24 -24.72 6.05 3.35
C SER A 24 -24.53 7.51 2.91
N LEU A 25 -25.38 8.42 3.42
CA LEU A 25 -25.25 9.86 3.19
C LEU A 25 -24.01 10.46 3.86
N GLU A 26 -23.71 10.09 5.10
CA GLU A 26 -22.53 10.55 5.81
C GLU A 26 -21.24 10.13 5.07
N LEU A 27 -21.17 8.89 4.60
CA LEU A 27 -20.04 8.40 3.81
C LEU A 27 -19.91 9.14 2.48
N LYS A 28 -21.02 9.46 1.81
CA LYS A 28 -21.02 10.30 0.60
C LYS A 28 -20.43 11.68 0.88
N ILE A 29 -20.85 12.35 1.95
CA ILE A 29 -20.33 13.66 2.35
C ILE A 29 -18.82 13.59 2.62
N LEU A 30 -18.35 12.51 3.25
CA LEU A 30 -16.91 12.30 3.47
C LEU A 30 -16.15 12.11 2.16
N LEU A 31 -16.69 11.35 1.22
CA LEU A 31 -16.10 11.19 -0.11
C LEU A 31 -16.06 12.50 -0.89
N GLU A 32 -17.13 13.30 -0.87
CA GLU A 32 -17.15 14.64 -1.49
C GLU A 32 -16.13 15.60 -0.87
N ARG A 33 -15.83 15.46 0.43
CA ARG A 33 -14.73 16.20 1.07
C ARG A 33 -13.37 15.66 0.67
N TYR A 34 -13.25 14.33 0.53
CA TYR A 34 -12.02 13.69 0.07
C TYR A 34 -11.65 14.18 -1.35
N THR A 35 -12.60 14.23 -2.28
CA THR A 35 -12.32 14.69 -3.65
C THR A 35 -11.92 16.16 -3.70
N LYS A 36 -12.36 16.99 -2.75
CA LYS A 36 -11.85 18.36 -2.61
C LYS A 36 -10.38 18.42 -2.21
N ILE A 37 -9.88 17.45 -1.43
CA ILE A 37 -8.45 17.34 -1.11
C ILE A 37 -7.66 16.96 -2.37
N LEU A 38 -8.26 16.14 -3.24
CA LEU A 38 -7.68 15.77 -4.53
C LEU A 38 -7.77 16.88 -5.58
N ASP A 39 -8.43 18.02 -5.29
CA ASP A 39 -8.75 19.09 -6.25
C ASP A 39 -9.63 18.64 -7.44
N PHE A 40 -10.56 17.70 -7.20
CA PHE A 40 -11.53 17.24 -8.20
C PHE A 40 -13.00 17.42 -7.75
N PRO A 41 -13.91 17.78 -8.67
CA PRO A 41 -15.33 17.55 -8.49
C PRO A 41 -15.62 16.06 -8.24
N PHE A 42 -16.59 15.75 -7.38
CA PHE A 42 -16.88 14.37 -7.00
C PHE A 42 -17.18 13.47 -8.22
N GLN A 43 -18.05 13.93 -9.12
CA GLN A 43 -18.42 13.16 -10.31
C GLN A 43 -17.21 12.88 -11.23
N ASP A 44 -16.37 13.88 -11.45
CA ASP A 44 -15.16 13.75 -12.27
C ASP A 44 -14.16 12.77 -11.64
N ALA A 45 -14.03 12.77 -10.30
CA ALA A 45 -13.18 11.83 -9.58
C ALA A 45 -13.70 10.38 -9.71
N VAL A 46 -15.02 10.19 -9.62
CA VAL A 46 -15.68 8.89 -9.84
C VAL A 46 -15.39 8.40 -11.26
N GLU A 47 -15.62 9.24 -12.27
CA GLU A 47 -15.34 8.91 -13.68
C GLU A 47 -13.86 8.61 -13.95
N LEU A 48 -12.94 9.32 -13.28
CA LEU A 48 -11.51 9.08 -13.42
C LEU A 48 -11.10 7.72 -12.87
N VAL A 49 -11.61 7.33 -11.70
CA VAL A 49 -11.39 6.01 -11.11
C VAL A 49 -11.94 4.90 -12.00
N PHE A 50 -13.12 5.07 -12.58
CA PHE A 50 -13.67 4.09 -13.54
C PHE A 50 -12.92 4.07 -14.87
N GLY A 51 -12.38 5.20 -15.33
CA GLY A 51 -11.50 5.27 -16.49
C GLY A 51 -10.19 4.48 -16.35
N PHE A 52 -9.86 4.01 -15.13
CA PHE A 52 -8.68 3.19 -14.87
C PHE A 52 -8.84 1.74 -15.33
N SER A 53 -9.97 1.08 -15.04
CA SER A 53 -10.18 -0.32 -15.42
C SER A 53 -10.25 -0.51 -16.92
N SER A 54 -10.71 0.51 -17.66
CA SER A 54 -10.80 0.51 -19.12
C SER A 54 -9.46 0.77 -19.82
N GLY A 55 -8.38 1.03 -19.08
CA GLY A 55 -7.04 1.28 -19.63
C GLY A 55 -6.91 2.60 -20.39
N GLN A 56 -7.90 3.50 -20.28
CA GLN A 56 -7.97 4.73 -21.07
C GLN A 56 -7.04 5.85 -20.57
N LYS A 57 -6.57 5.77 -19.32
CA LYS A 57 -5.62 6.74 -18.74
C LYS A 57 -4.42 6.04 -18.09
N PRO A 58 -3.17 6.25 -18.57
CA PRO A 58 -2.00 5.76 -17.87
C PRO A 58 -1.80 6.58 -16.59
N PHE A 59 -1.63 5.91 -15.44
CA PHE A 59 -0.97 6.59 -14.32
C PHE A 59 0.50 6.78 -14.72
N GLN A 60 0.98 8.02 -14.56
CA GLN A 60 2.41 8.29 -14.54
C GLN A 60 3.06 7.58 -13.35
N ALA A 61 4.40 7.57 -13.29
CA ALA A 61 5.20 6.91 -12.26
C ALA A 61 4.63 7.06 -10.83
N PRO A 62 4.90 6.12 -9.91
CA PRO A 62 4.37 6.16 -8.54
C PRO A 62 4.50 7.56 -7.92
N SER A 63 3.37 8.22 -7.67
CA SER A 63 3.28 9.55 -7.07
C SER A 63 2.50 9.49 -5.75
N PRO A 64 2.73 10.40 -4.79
CA PRO A 64 1.93 10.47 -3.56
C PRO A 64 0.43 10.51 -3.84
N ASP A 65 0.01 11.25 -4.87
CA ASP A 65 -1.39 11.36 -5.29
C ASP A 65 -2.03 10.00 -5.60
N LEU A 66 -1.24 9.02 -6.06
CA LEU A 66 -1.73 7.69 -6.36
C LEU A 66 -2.25 6.98 -5.10
N ILE A 67 -1.61 7.14 -3.94
CA ILE A 67 -2.12 6.55 -2.69
C ILE A 67 -3.50 7.13 -2.35
N ASP A 68 -3.67 8.43 -2.52
CA ASP A 68 -4.95 9.09 -2.25
C ASP A 68 -6.04 8.65 -3.24
N TRP A 69 -5.70 8.48 -4.51
CA TRP A 69 -6.62 7.90 -5.51
C TRP A 69 -7.02 6.46 -5.20
N MET A 70 -6.08 5.65 -4.71
CA MET A 70 -6.33 4.28 -4.31
C MET A 70 -7.24 4.21 -3.07
N ASN A 71 -6.97 5.04 -2.06
CA ASN A 71 -7.81 5.18 -0.87
C ASN A 71 -9.22 5.62 -1.26
N PHE A 72 -9.34 6.63 -2.13
CA PHE A 72 -10.63 7.09 -2.65
C PHE A 72 -11.40 5.97 -3.35
N ALA A 73 -10.76 5.18 -4.22
CA ALA A 73 -11.42 4.05 -4.89
C ALA A 73 -11.92 2.98 -3.91
N VAL A 74 -11.14 2.68 -2.87
CA VAL A 74 -11.52 1.73 -1.82
C VAL A 74 -12.74 2.24 -1.03
N PHE A 75 -12.77 3.52 -0.63
CA PHE A 75 -13.91 4.11 0.07
C PHE A 75 -15.13 4.29 -0.84
N LEU A 76 -14.93 4.55 -2.13
CA LEU A 76 -15.99 4.58 -3.12
C LEU A 76 -16.67 3.21 -3.25
N ASN A 77 -15.90 2.12 -3.24
CA ASN A 77 -16.45 0.77 -3.18
C ASN A 77 -17.27 0.52 -1.91
N ALA A 78 -16.77 0.94 -0.74
CA ALA A 78 -17.51 0.82 0.51
C ALA A 78 -18.83 1.61 0.51
N TRP A 79 -18.84 2.79 -0.12
CA TRP A 79 -20.07 3.56 -0.29
C TRP A 79 -21.06 2.88 -1.23
N ASN A 80 -20.58 2.39 -2.39
CA ASN A 80 -21.44 1.74 -3.37
C ASN A 80 -22.10 0.46 -2.85
N LEU A 81 -21.43 -0.26 -1.93
CA LEU A 81 -22.00 -1.41 -1.22
C LEU A 81 -23.29 -1.04 -0.46
N ASN A 82 -23.36 0.18 0.08
CA ASN A 82 -24.47 0.66 0.90
C ASN A 82 -25.51 1.46 0.10
N SER A 83 -25.08 2.21 -0.90
CA SER A 83 -25.95 3.12 -1.65
C SER A 83 -26.61 2.47 -2.86
N HIS A 84 -25.93 1.51 -3.52
CA HIS A 84 -26.30 1.00 -4.85
C HIS A 84 -26.56 2.10 -5.89
N GLU A 85 -25.99 3.30 -5.67
CA GLU A 85 -26.15 4.46 -6.53
C GLU A 85 -25.31 4.32 -7.81
N ILE A 86 -24.15 3.67 -7.72
CA ILE A 86 -23.33 3.40 -8.90
C ILE A 86 -23.80 2.08 -9.51
N LYS A 87 -24.69 2.21 -10.49
CA LYS A 87 -25.19 1.09 -11.27
C LYS A 87 -24.35 0.91 -12.53
N PHE A 88 -23.82 -0.29 -12.69
CA PHE A 88 -23.25 -0.73 -13.95
C PHE A 88 -24.41 -1.10 -14.89
N SER A 89 -24.29 -0.76 -16.17
CA SER A 89 -25.29 -1.22 -17.14
C SER A 89 -25.09 -2.71 -17.40
N ASP A 90 -26.10 -3.53 -17.07
CA ASP A 90 -26.11 -4.98 -17.37
C ASP A 90 -25.89 -5.30 -18.86
N THR A 91 -26.08 -4.31 -19.73
CA THR A 91 -25.88 -4.41 -21.18
C THR A 91 -24.42 -4.29 -21.64
N ASP A 92 -23.50 -3.85 -20.77
CA ASP A 92 -22.09 -3.75 -21.10
C ASP A 92 -21.29 -4.82 -20.33
N PRO A 93 -20.87 -5.92 -21.01
CA PRO A 93 -20.03 -6.95 -20.40
C PRO A 93 -18.64 -6.46 -19.98
N SER A 94 -18.25 -5.23 -20.33
CA SER A 94 -17.03 -4.57 -19.85
C SER A 94 -17.23 -3.81 -18.52
N SER A 95 -18.47 -3.68 -18.05
CA SER A 95 -18.78 -2.96 -16.82
C SER A 95 -18.25 -3.72 -15.60
N THR A 96 -17.14 -3.20 -15.07
CA THR A 96 -16.37 -3.83 -13.99
C THR A 96 -16.94 -3.37 -12.66
N SER A 97 -17.41 -4.29 -11.80
CA SER A 97 -17.95 -3.93 -10.48
C SER A 97 -16.92 -3.15 -9.64
N THR A 98 -17.38 -2.34 -8.68
CA THR A 98 -16.49 -1.54 -7.83
C THR A 98 -15.50 -2.42 -7.05
N TRP A 99 -15.91 -3.64 -6.67
CA TRP A 99 -15.05 -4.64 -6.07
C TRP A 99 -13.91 -5.07 -7.02
N ASN A 100 -14.27 -5.47 -8.24
CA ASN A 100 -13.29 -5.90 -9.23
C ASN A 100 -12.35 -4.76 -9.65
N LEU A 101 -12.85 -3.52 -9.73
CA LEU A 101 -12.05 -2.34 -10.00
C LEU A 101 -10.94 -2.15 -8.95
N VAL A 102 -11.32 -2.17 -7.67
CA VAL A 102 -10.37 -2.03 -6.55
C VAL A 102 -9.34 -3.16 -6.56
N ASN A 103 -9.78 -4.40 -6.80
CA ASN A 103 -8.89 -5.56 -6.93
C ASN A 103 -7.85 -5.37 -8.04
N ILE A 104 -8.29 -4.98 -9.24
CA ILE A 104 -7.42 -4.73 -10.40
C ILE A 104 -6.43 -3.60 -10.09
N MET A 105 -6.91 -2.48 -9.52
CA MET A 105 -6.08 -1.34 -9.17
C MET A 105 -4.98 -1.73 -8.18
N LEU A 106 -5.35 -2.32 -7.04
CA LEU A 106 -4.42 -2.70 -5.98
C LEU A 106 -3.35 -3.64 -6.52
N ARG A 107 -3.78 -4.72 -7.17
CA ARG A 107 -2.86 -5.73 -7.73
C ARG A 107 -1.91 -5.12 -8.75
N LYS A 108 -2.42 -4.28 -9.67
CA LYS A 108 -1.63 -3.64 -10.72
C LYS A 108 -0.57 -2.71 -10.13
N PHE A 109 -0.94 -1.85 -9.17
CA PHE A 109 0.02 -0.91 -8.59
C PHE A 109 1.03 -1.56 -7.66
N VAL A 110 0.64 -2.60 -6.92
CA VAL A 110 1.60 -3.39 -6.13
C VAL A 110 2.62 -4.04 -7.06
N MET A 111 2.15 -4.70 -8.13
CA MET A 111 3.02 -5.34 -9.11
C MET A 111 3.96 -4.34 -9.79
N GLU A 112 3.44 -3.19 -10.21
CA GLU A 112 4.23 -2.15 -10.86
C GLU A 112 5.26 -1.54 -9.90
N THR A 113 4.88 -1.32 -8.64
CA THR A 113 5.80 -0.81 -7.62
C THR A 113 6.93 -1.81 -7.36
N ILE A 114 6.63 -3.10 -7.24
CA ILE A 114 7.64 -4.17 -7.11
C ILE A 114 8.60 -4.14 -8.32
N ARG A 115 8.06 -4.02 -9.53
CA ARG A 115 8.83 -3.96 -10.78
C ARG A 115 9.77 -2.74 -10.81
N CYS A 116 9.27 -1.57 -10.42
CA CYS A 116 10.04 -0.32 -10.38
C CYS A 116 11.07 -0.29 -9.25
N THR A 117 10.78 -0.95 -8.12
CA THR A 117 11.68 -1.00 -6.96
C THR A 117 13.02 -1.68 -7.31
N GLY A 118 13.02 -2.61 -8.27
CA GLY A 118 14.22 -3.34 -8.67
C GLY A 118 14.89 -4.08 -7.49
N PRO A 119 16.18 -4.43 -7.59
CA PRO A 119 16.95 -4.88 -6.44
C PRO A 119 17.05 -3.73 -5.41
N VAL A 120 16.68 -4.00 -4.15
CA VAL A 120 16.66 -3.00 -3.05
C VAL A 120 18.02 -2.34 -2.79
N VAL A 121 19.07 -2.95 -3.34
CA VAL A 121 20.49 -2.60 -3.28
C VAL A 121 20.84 -1.37 -4.16
N SER A 122 19.83 -0.63 -4.64
CA SER A 122 20.02 0.59 -5.43
C SER A 122 19.86 1.85 -4.57
N SER A 123 20.92 2.65 -4.48
CA SER A 123 20.88 4.01 -3.93
C SER A 123 20.70 5.03 -5.07
N PRO A 124 19.94 6.14 -4.90
CA PRO A 124 19.16 6.54 -3.73
C PRO A 124 17.64 6.38 -3.99
N GLY A 125 16.95 5.61 -3.17
CA GLY A 125 15.48 5.54 -3.21
C GLY A 125 14.97 4.35 -4.00
N SER A 126 14.76 3.24 -3.31
CA SER A 126 13.88 2.20 -3.79
C SER A 126 12.43 2.70 -3.66
N HIS A 127 11.52 2.28 -4.53
CA HIS A 127 10.07 2.55 -4.38
C HIS A 127 9.44 1.80 -3.19
N LEU A 128 10.27 1.33 -2.24
CA LEU A 128 9.85 0.60 -1.05
C LEU A 128 8.93 1.42 -0.14
N PRO A 129 9.18 2.71 0.17
CA PRO A 129 8.25 3.49 0.98
C PRO A 129 6.86 3.58 0.35
N PHE A 130 6.81 3.69 -0.99
CA PHE A 130 5.55 3.69 -1.73
C PHE A 130 4.84 2.33 -1.65
N LEU A 131 5.59 1.21 -1.78
CA LEU A 131 5.03 -0.13 -1.58
C LEU A 131 4.48 -0.30 -0.18
N VAL A 132 5.19 0.17 0.85
CA VAL A 132 4.74 0.12 2.24
C VAL A 132 3.41 0.87 2.38
N GLN A 133 3.33 2.11 1.91
CA GLN A 133 2.10 2.91 1.96
C GLN A 133 0.92 2.22 1.24
N LEU A 134 1.16 1.64 0.07
CA LEU A 134 0.13 0.94 -0.70
C LEU A 134 -0.46 -0.26 0.07
N LEU A 135 0.35 -0.94 0.89
CA LEU A 135 -0.13 -2.06 1.72
C LEU A 135 -0.78 -1.57 3.02
N THR A 136 -0.19 -0.57 3.67
CA THR A 136 -0.64 -0.10 4.98
C THR A 136 -1.90 0.77 4.91
N GLU A 137 -2.20 1.34 3.74
CA GLU A 137 -3.35 2.21 3.55
C GLU A 137 -4.43 1.54 2.67
N PRO A 138 -4.41 1.61 1.33
CA PRO A 138 -5.59 1.19 0.56
C PRO A 138 -5.82 -0.33 0.61
N LEU A 139 -4.76 -1.15 0.65
CA LEU A 139 -4.93 -2.60 0.81
C LEU A 139 -5.51 -2.96 2.19
N ALA A 140 -5.03 -2.30 3.26
CA ALA A 140 -5.52 -2.49 4.61
C ALA A 140 -6.99 -2.04 4.76
N TRP A 141 -7.36 -0.90 4.18
CA TRP A 141 -8.75 -0.45 4.14
C TRP A 141 -9.65 -1.43 3.39
N HIS A 142 -9.17 -1.97 2.27
CA HIS A 142 -9.92 -2.96 1.51
C HIS A 142 -10.13 -4.26 2.30
N ALA A 143 -9.10 -4.72 3.01
CA ALA A 143 -9.21 -5.84 3.94
C ALA A 143 -10.25 -5.57 5.05
N LEU A 144 -10.24 -4.37 5.67
CA LEU A 144 -11.23 -3.97 6.68
C LEU A 144 -12.66 -4.06 6.16
N ILE A 145 -12.89 -3.58 4.93
CA ILE A 145 -14.20 -3.63 4.27
C ILE A 145 -14.62 -5.08 4.04
N ILE A 146 -13.75 -5.92 3.48
CA ILE A 146 -14.00 -7.36 3.28
C ILE A 146 -14.38 -8.02 4.60
N HIS A 147 -13.56 -7.82 5.64
CA HIS A 147 -13.78 -8.43 6.95
C HIS A 147 -15.12 -8.00 7.57
N SER A 148 -15.46 -6.71 7.47
CA SER A 148 -16.76 -6.19 7.90
C SER A 148 -17.91 -6.88 7.15
N CYS A 149 -17.78 -7.06 5.83
CA CYS A 149 -18.79 -7.75 5.03
C CYS A 149 -18.94 -9.22 5.44
N VAL A 150 -17.84 -9.96 5.59
CA VAL A 150 -17.85 -11.37 6.02
C VAL A 150 -18.53 -11.52 7.38
N ARG A 151 -18.19 -10.66 8.34
CA ARG A 151 -18.80 -10.65 9.67
C ARG A 151 -20.31 -10.38 9.62
N SER A 152 -20.75 -9.49 8.72
CA SER A 152 -22.17 -9.17 8.54
C SER A 152 -22.99 -10.31 7.91
N LEU A 153 -22.36 -11.14 7.07
CA LEU A 153 -22.99 -12.29 6.41
C LEU A 153 -23.05 -13.52 7.32
N HIS A 154 -22.35 -13.52 8.46
CA HIS A 154 -22.39 -14.62 9.40
C HIS A 154 -23.77 -14.70 10.07
N PRO A 155 -24.46 -15.85 10.03
CA PRO A 155 -25.82 -15.95 10.54
C PRO A 155 -25.84 -15.72 12.05
N SER A 156 -26.34 -14.56 12.48
CA SER A 156 -26.72 -14.32 13.87
C SER A 156 -27.83 -15.30 14.25
N GLY A 157 -27.57 -16.15 15.24
CA GLY A 157 -28.29 -17.41 15.52
C GLY A 157 -29.79 -17.34 15.87
N LYS A 158 -30.52 -16.27 15.53
CA LYS A 158 -31.98 -16.20 15.70
C LYS A 158 -32.64 -15.36 14.59
N LYS A 159 -33.13 -15.98 13.50
CA LYS A 159 -34.52 -15.82 13.00
C LYS A 159 -34.84 -16.64 11.74
N LYS A 160 -36.13 -16.97 11.67
CA LYS A 160 -36.93 -17.72 10.68
C LYS A 160 -36.58 -17.41 9.22
N LYS A 161 -36.41 -18.48 8.42
CA LYS A 161 -36.40 -18.45 6.94
C LYS A 161 -37.66 -17.74 6.41
N LYS A 162 -37.47 -16.62 5.70
CA LYS A 162 -38.39 -16.14 4.66
C LYS A 162 -37.58 -16.13 3.36
N GLY A 163 -37.87 -17.09 2.48
CA GLY A 163 -37.21 -17.20 1.17
C GLY A 163 -37.80 -16.20 0.16
N GLY A 164 -36.93 -15.53 -0.57
CA GLY A 164 -37.26 -14.64 -1.69
C GLY A 164 -36.24 -13.51 -1.87
N SER A 165 -35.91 -13.18 -3.15
CA SER A 165 -35.11 -12.07 -3.74
C SER A 165 -33.76 -11.70 -3.08
N VAL A 166 -33.73 -11.52 -1.77
CA VAL A 166 -32.54 -11.26 -0.93
C VAL A 166 -31.50 -12.38 -1.06
N ASP A 167 -31.91 -13.61 -1.36
CA ASP A 167 -31.00 -14.74 -1.58
C ASP A 167 -30.09 -14.58 -2.81
N GLN A 168 -30.57 -13.93 -3.89
CA GLN A 168 -29.77 -13.73 -5.12
C GLN A 168 -28.74 -12.61 -4.98
N SER A 169 -29.12 -11.46 -4.40
CA SER A 169 -28.20 -10.35 -4.12
C SER A 169 -27.10 -10.75 -3.13
N ASN A 170 -27.44 -11.54 -2.12
CA ASN A 170 -26.47 -12.08 -1.18
C ASN A 170 -25.50 -13.07 -1.85
N THR A 171 -25.95 -13.82 -2.86
CA THR A 171 -25.09 -14.74 -3.61
C THR A 171 -24.08 -13.99 -4.48
N GLN A 172 -24.49 -12.91 -5.14
CA GLN A 172 -23.60 -12.07 -5.94
C GLN A 172 -22.55 -11.37 -5.07
N LEU A 173 -22.97 -10.74 -3.97
CA LEU A 173 -22.05 -10.10 -3.02
C LEU A 173 -21.07 -11.11 -2.41
N LEU A 174 -21.54 -12.32 -2.06
CA LEU A 174 -20.67 -13.38 -1.56
C LEU A 174 -19.58 -13.75 -2.57
N HIS A 175 -19.94 -13.86 -3.85
CA HIS A 175 -18.99 -14.14 -4.92
C HIS A 175 -17.98 -13.00 -5.11
N GLU A 176 -18.42 -11.73 -5.05
CA GLU A 176 -17.52 -10.57 -5.12
C GLU A 176 -16.55 -10.52 -3.93
N ILE A 177 -17.03 -10.84 -2.73
CA ILE A 177 -16.21 -10.92 -1.52
C ILE A 177 -15.18 -12.06 -1.65
N GLN A 178 -15.59 -13.25 -2.11
CA GLN A 178 -14.68 -14.37 -2.32
C GLN A 178 -13.57 -14.02 -3.34
N ASN A 179 -13.93 -13.39 -4.45
CA ASN A 179 -12.97 -12.95 -5.45
C ASN A 179 -12.02 -11.88 -4.89
N SER A 180 -12.53 -10.98 -4.06
CA SER A 180 -11.72 -9.93 -3.43
C SER A 180 -10.78 -10.48 -2.37
N ILE A 181 -11.21 -11.47 -1.58
CA ILE A 181 -10.34 -12.24 -0.67
C ILE A 181 -9.21 -12.92 -1.45
N GLN A 182 -9.54 -13.61 -2.54
CA GLN A 182 -8.53 -14.28 -3.36
C GLN A 182 -7.54 -13.28 -3.96
N SER A 183 -8.04 -12.18 -4.54
CA SER A 183 -7.20 -11.12 -5.12
C SER A 183 -6.27 -10.48 -4.07
N LEU A 184 -6.79 -10.27 -2.86
CA LEU A 184 -6.01 -9.78 -1.71
C LEU A 184 -4.89 -10.78 -1.37
N CYS A 185 -5.23 -12.06 -1.16
CA CYS A 185 -4.26 -13.13 -0.89
C CYS A 185 -3.18 -13.24 -1.96
N ASP A 186 -3.54 -13.22 -3.25
CA ASP A 186 -2.59 -13.29 -4.37
C ASP A 186 -1.64 -12.09 -4.37
N THR A 187 -2.17 -10.89 -4.08
CA THR A 187 -1.39 -9.64 -4.01
C THR A 187 -0.39 -9.69 -2.86
N ILE A 188 -0.82 -10.20 -1.71
CA ILE A 188 0.01 -10.39 -0.52
C ILE A 188 1.12 -11.42 -0.78
N GLU A 189 0.77 -12.55 -1.40
CA GLU A 189 1.72 -13.61 -1.70
C GLU A 189 2.81 -13.09 -2.66
N MET A 190 2.40 -12.28 -3.65
CA MET A 190 3.33 -11.60 -4.55
C MET A 190 4.35 -10.72 -3.80
N VAL A 191 3.90 -9.88 -2.86
CA VAL A 191 4.80 -9.06 -2.02
C VAL A 191 5.69 -9.94 -1.15
N THR A 192 5.11 -10.94 -0.49
CA THR A 192 5.82 -11.84 0.42
C THR A 192 6.93 -12.60 -0.32
N ARG A 193 6.64 -13.09 -1.53
CA ARG A 193 7.61 -13.76 -2.39
C ARG A 193 8.76 -12.84 -2.76
N TRP A 194 8.44 -11.63 -3.23
CA TRP A 194 9.44 -10.62 -3.57
C TRP A 194 10.34 -10.27 -2.37
N LEU A 195 9.76 -10.03 -1.18
CA LEU A 195 10.53 -9.74 0.03
C LEU A 195 11.48 -10.87 0.42
N ARG A 196 11.02 -12.13 0.30
CA ARG A 196 11.86 -13.31 0.56
C ARG A 196 13.02 -13.41 -0.44
N GLU A 197 12.77 -13.15 -1.72
CA GLU A 197 13.83 -13.10 -2.75
C GLU A 197 14.89 -12.04 -2.40
N GLN A 198 14.47 -10.84 -1.98
CA GLN A 198 15.41 -9.79 -1.56
C GLN A 198 16.21 -10.19 -0.31
N LEU A 199 15.61 -10.89 0.65
CA LEU A 199 16.28 -11.33 1.88
C LEU A 199 17.22 -12.54 1.66
N ASN A 200 16.89 -13.42 0.72
CA ASN A 200 17.69 -14.60 0.38
C ASN A 200 18.92 -14.28 -0.48
N THR A 201 18.96 -13.09 -1.09
CA THR A 201 20.14 -12.63 -1.84
C THR A 201 21.34 -12.48 -0.89
N PRO A 202 22.48 -13.15 -1.15
CA PRO A 202 23.66 -13.13 -0.29
C PRO A 202 24.19 -11.70 -0.05
N ASP A 203 24.62 -11.43 1.19
CA ASP A 203 25.11 -10.09 1.54
C ASP A 203 26.39 -9.72 0.79
N ASP A 204 27.22 -10.71 0.40
CA ASP A 204 28.43 -10.50 -0.42
C ASP A 204 28.10 -10.00 -1.83
N ASP A 205 27.08 -10.58 -2.49
CA ASP A 205 26.64 -10.13 -3.81
C ASP A 205 26.10 -8.68 -3.76
N LYS A 206 25.36 -8.35 -2.68
CA LYS A 206 24.86 -6.99 -2.44
C LYS A 206 26.00 -6.02 -2.17
N PHE A 207 26.99 -6.47 -1.41
CA PHE A 207 28.18 -5.70 -1.10
C PHE A 207 28.93 -5.36 -2.37
N GLU A 208 29.26 -6.34 -3.21
CA GLU A 208 29.97 -6.12 -4.47
C GLU A 208 29.18 -5.18 -5.41
N ALA A 209 27.86 -5.35 -5.52
CA ALA A 209 27.02 -4.48 -6.35
C ALA A 209 27.01 -3.01 -5.85
N LEU A 210 26.83 -2.76 -4.55
CA LEU A 210 26.85 -1.41 -3.98
C LEU A 210 28.24 -0.79 -4.00
N PHE A 211 29.23 -1.58 -3.59
CA PHE A 211 30.60 -1.12 -3.44
C PHE A 211 31.21 -0.75 -4.80
N SER A 212 31.00 -1.57 -5.83
CA SER A 212 31.40 -1.25 -7.20
C SER A 212 30.68 -0.01 -7.75
N SER A 213 29.40 0.19 -7.43
CA SER A 213 28.64 1.39 -7.81
C SER A 213 29.22 2.67 -7.19
N ILE A 214 29.63 2.60 -5.91
CA ILE A 214 30.27 3.71 -5.19
C ILE A 214 31.66 4.01 -5.75
N LEU A 215 32.44 2.97 -6.06
CA LEU A 215 33.81 3.10 -6.56
C LEU A 215 33.90 3.43 -8.05
N ARG A 216 32.82 3.32 -8.81
CA ARG A 216 32.83 3.55 -10.27
C ARG A 216 33.32 4.97 -10.59
N ASN A 217 34.58 5.06 -11.04
CA ASN A 217 35.18 6.28 -11.55
C ASN A 217 34.49 6.69 -12.85
N GLY A 218 33.84 7.87 -12.88
CA GLY A 218 33.32 8.44 -14.12
C GLY A 218 31.99 9.20 -14.03
N ARG A 219 31.20 9.01 -12.96
CA ARG A 219 30.07 9.91 -12.67
C ARG A 219 30.49 10.88 -11.56
N ASN A 220 30.67 12.15 -11.91
CA ASN A 220 30.91 13.23 -10.95
C ASN A 220 29.67 13.61 -10.13
N ASP A 221 28.55 12.94 -10.39
CA ASP A 221 27.28 13.11 -9.70
C ASP A 221 26.94 11.83 -8.93
N GLY A 222 26.70 11.96 -7.61
CA GLY A 222 26.23 10.88 -6.75
C GLY A 222 27.07 10.63 -5.49
N PRO A 223 26.70 9.61 -4.69
CA PRO A 223 27.30 9.35 -3.39
C PRO A 223 28.81 9.08 -3.46
N GLY A 224 29.28 8.44 -4.54
CA GLY A 224 30.69 8.08 -4.74
C GLY A 224 31.66 9.26 -4.68
N LYS A 225 31.23 10.48 -5.03
CA LYS A 225 32.04 11.69 -4.88
C LYS A 225 32.28 12.04 -3.41
N VAL A 226 31.26 11.89 -2.56
CA VAL A 226 31.38 12.11 -1.11
C VAL A 226 32.35 11.09 -0.52
N PHE A 227 32.27 9.82 -0.92
CA PHE A 227 33.21 8.78 -0.47
C PHE A 227 34.66 9.14 -0.82
N LYS A 228 34.93 9.58 -2.06
CA LYS A 228 36.27 10.00 -2.49
C LYS A 228 36.79 11.23 -1.73
N ILE A 229 35.93 12.21 -1.47
CA ILE A 229 36.29 13.40 -0.68
C ILE A 229 36.69 12.97 0.74
N LEU A 230 35.91 12.10 1.38
CA LEU A 230 36.21 11.62 2.74
C LEU A 230 37.49 10.77 2.77
N GLU A 231 37.71 9.92 1.77
CA GLU A 231 38.93 9.12 1.64
C GLU A 231 40.18 10.01 1.46
N SER A 232 40.12 10.99 0.56
CA SER A 232 41.21 11.97 0.35
C SER A 232 41.42 12.91 1.54
N SER A 233 40.37 13.21 2.31
CA SER A 233 40.48 14.01 3.53
C SER A 233 41.20 13.24 4.64
N SER A 234 41.01 11.92 4.73
CA SER A 234 41.69 11.09 5.75
C SER A 234 43.22 11.17 5.67
N SER A 235 43.77 11.36 4.47
CA SER A 235 45.21 11.52 4.25
C SER A 235 45.70 12.96 4.48
N LEU A 236 44.87 13.97 4.14
CA LEU A 236 45.17 15.40 4.27
C LEU A 236 45.04 15.95 5.70
N VAL A 237 44.12 15.41 6.50
CA VAL A 237 43.77 15.93 7.84
C VAL A 237 44.88 15.71 8.89
N LYS A 238 45.97 15.02 8.53
CA LYS A 238 47.18 14.94 9.39
C LYS A 238 47.88 16.29 9.59
N ASP A 239 47.65 17.26 8.70
CA ASP A 239 48.35 18.56 8.66
C ASP A 239 47.46 19.77 9.03
N VAL A 240 46.19 19.53 9.40
CA VAL A 240 45.21 20.57 9.71
C VAL A 240 44.80 20.46 11.18
N ASP A 241 44.67 21.59 11.87
CA ASP A 241 44.26 21.66 13.28
C ASP A 241 42.76 21.33 13.43
N VAL A 242 42.43 20.05 13.23
CA VAL A 242 41.09 19.50 13.40
C VAL A 242 41.06 18.77 14.74
N GLY A 243 40.16 19.18 15.64
CA GLY A 243 40.11 18.63 17.00
C GLY A 243 40.08 17.08 17.03
N ALA A 244 40.74 16.48 18.03
CA ALA A 244 41.03 15.04 18.10
C ALA A 244 39.84 14.12 17.81
N ARG A 245 38.63 14.49 18.25
CA ARG A 245 37.40 13.72 18.01
C ARG A 245 37.02 13.61 16.53
N ILE A 246 37.24 14.67 15.75
CA ILE A 246 36.91 14.70 14.32
C ILE A 246 37.97 13.92 13.56
N LEU A 247 39.24 14.08 13.92
CA LEU A 247 40.35 13.30 13.35
C LEU A 247 40.11 11.79 13.53
N GLU A 248 39.74 11.36 14.74
CA GLU A 248 39.41 9.96 15.05
C GLU A 248 38.19 9.47 14.23
N ALA A 249 37.14 10.28 14.12
CA ALA A 249 35.94 9.92 13.34
C ALA A 249 36.24 9.77 11.83
N VAL A 250 37.09 10.63 11.26
CA VAL A 250 37.49 10.56 9.85
C VAL A 250 38.42 9.38 9.61
N GLN A 251 39.34 9.08 10.53
CA GLN A 251 40.27 7.95 10.40
C GLN A 251 39.61 6.58 10.58
N SER A 252 38.59 6.48 11.43
CA SER A 252 37.83 5.25 11.66
C SER A 252 36.80 4.96 10.55
N TRP A 253 36.57 5.91 9.65
CA TRP A 253 35.63 5.76 8.56
C TRP A 253 36.18 4.87 7.45
N SER A 254 35.34 3.98 6.90
CA SER A 254 35.68 3.18 5.72
C SER A 254 34.48 3.03 4.78
N PRO A 255 34.67 3.16 3.45
CA PRO A 255 33.60 2.95 2.48
C PRO A 255 32.95 1.56 2.62
N ALA A 256 33.77 0.52 2.81
CA ALA A 256 33.29 -0.85 2.98
C ALA A 256 32.45 -1.00 4.26
N GLY A 257 32.87 -0.38 5.36
CA GLY A 257 32.11 -0.39 6.62
C GLY A 257 30.75 0.28 6.47
N VAL A 258 30.66 1.39 5.73
CA VAL A 258 29.38 2.06 5.45
C VAL A 258 28.47 1.19 4.58
N VAL A 259 28.99 0.57 3.52
CA VAL A 259 28.19 -0.32 2.67
C VAL A 259 27.64 -1.51 3.46
N ARG A 260 28.45 -2.15 4.31
CA ARG A 260 27.98 -3.23 5.19
C ARG A 260 26.86 -2.75 6.12
N LYS A 261 27.00 -1.58 6.74
CA LYS A 261 25.95 -1.00 7.60
C LYS A 261 24.65 -0.73 6.83
N ILE A 262 24.74 -0.24 5.58
CA ILE A 262 23.58 -0.04 4.71
C ILE A 262 22.87 -1.37 4.45
N ILE A 263 23.62 -2.41 4.05
CA ILE A 263 23.07 -3.75 3.77
C ILE A 263 22.40 -4.32 5.02
N THR A 264 23.07 -4.25 6.18
CA THR A 264 22.49 -4.71 7.46
C THR A 264 21.21 -3.97 7.80
N GLY A 265 21.20 -2.63 7.66
CA GLY A 265 20.00 -1.81 7.91
C GLY A 265 18.84 -2.16 6.97
N GLN A 266 19.11 -2.29 5.67
CA GLN A 266 18.11 -2.70 4.68
C GLN A 266 17.56 -4.10 4.96
N ARG A 267 18.42 -5.06 5.31
CA ARG A 267 18.02 -6.42 5.67
C ARG A 267 17.09 -6.43 6.88
N SER A 268 17.42 -5.64 7.91
CA SER A 268 16.57 -5.49 9.10
C SER A 268 15.19 -4.93 8.73
N LEU A 269 15.16 -3.83 7.96
CA LEU A 269 13.91 -3.19 7.51
C LEU A 269 13.04 -4.14 6.68
N LEU A 270 13.63 -4.86 5.72
CA LEU A 270 12.90 -5.84 4.90
C LEU A 270 12.39 -7.02 5.74
N SER A 271 13.15 -7.44 6.75
CA SER A 271 12.72 -8.51 7.65
C SER A 271 11.54 -8.07 8.52
N GLU A 272 11.58 -6.85 9.06
CA GLU A 272 10.47 -6.26 9.81
C GLU A 272 9.24 -6.08 8.92
N PHE A 273 9.43 -5.59 7.69
CA PHE A 273 8.33 -5.43 6.75
C PHE A 273 7.72 -6.78 6.34
N LEU A 274 8.53 -7.82 6.11
CA LEU A 274 8.04 -9.17 5.85
C LEU A 274 7.22 -9.71 7.02
N LYS A 275 7.67 -9.50 8.27
CA LYS A 275 6.90 -9.88 9.46
C LYS A 275 5.57 -9.13 9.49
N PHE A 276 5.60 -7.81 9.30
CA PHE A 276 4.39 -7.00 9.23
C PHE A 276 3.40 -7.53 8.19
N VAL A 277 3.85 -7.80 6.96
CA VAL A 277 2.98 -8.35 5.90
C VAL A 277 2.42 -9.69 6.36
N VAL A 278 3.24 -10.65 6.80
CA VAL A 278 2.74 -11.97 7.21
C VAL A 278 1.79 -11.90 8.42
N ASP A 279 2.13 -11.14 9.46
CA ASP A 279 1.40 -11.09 10.74
C ASP A 279 0.11 -10.26 10.64
N SER A 280 0.15 -9.14 9.92
CA SER A 280 -1.03 -8.28 9.69
C SER A 280 -2.07 -8.93 8.79
N ILE A 281 -1.87 -10.18 8.36
CA ILE A 281 -2.74 -10.92 7.45
C ILE A 281 -3.21 -12.21 8.12
N ILE A 282 -2.36 -12.85 8.93
CA ILE A 282 -2.78 -13.97 9.80
C ILE A 282 -3.78 -13.50 10.87
N ALA A 283 -3.68 -12.27 11.35
CA ALA A 283 -4.64 -11.73 12.34
C ALA A 283 -6.07 -11.52 11.81
N TRP A 284 -6.32 -11.79 10.51
CA TRP A 284 -7.58 -11.52 9.81
C TRP A 284 -8.31 -12.79 9.34
N GLY A 285 -7.70 -13.97 9.52
CA GLY A 285 -8.33 -15.29 9.32
C GLY A 285 -8.69 -15.93 10.65
#